data_AF-A0A6I6FMD0-F1
#
_entry.id   AF-A0A6I6FMD0-F1
#
_cell.length_a   1.000
_cell.length_b   1.000
_cell.length_c   1.000
_cell.angle_alpha   90.00
_cell.angle_beta   90.00
_cell.angle_gamma   90.00
#
_symmetry.space_group_name_H-M   'P 1'
#
loop_
_entity.id
_entity.type
_entity.pdbx_description
1 polymer ?
#
loop_
_entity_poly.entity_id
_entity_poly.type
_entity_poly.pdbx_seq_one_letter_code
_entity_poly.pdbx_strand_id
1 'polypeptide(L)'
;MSSSLILARARTVADPTAEWLETWEVWVTAMQSGSAMFAAAATSAASVESRIHHEMRTVPATGPQPWVDAGNWVTAFWLAVICRDKKRLDALCQVPISLLRESGSVYDEYVYSWIETLQSYWLGRGDVGQKLVEAARGAAPGAASIAGPELLSKILWPPIDLFHRFVTGDQERFNDSLVDALTWHKEFWTADAERAQDSDGFVAVGPLAVACFAHDAGFPVEVESEYLPKHLLRGSWAGEFAT
;
A
#
# COMPACT_ATOMS: atom_id res chain seq x y z
N MET A 1 -1.86 -2.99 13.43
CA MET A 1 -1.63 -2.27 12.16
C MET A 1 -2.34 -0.90 12.13
N SER A 2 -3.65 -0.83 12.37
CA SER A 2 -4.41 0.44 12.30
C SER A 2 -3.81 1.58 13.14
N SER A 3 -3.61 1.39 14.45
CA SER A 3 -3.07 2.46 15.32
C SER A 3 -1.65 2.91 14.94
N SER A 4 -0.78 1.98 14.54
CA SER A 4 0.59 2.31 14.09
C SER A 4 0.58 3.09 12.77
N LEU A 5 -0.36 2.78 11.87
CA LEU A 5 -0.48 3.48 10.60
C LEU A 5 -1.09 4.88 10.77
N ILE A 6 -2.09 5.03 11.65
CA ILE A 6 -2.61 6.34 12.04
C ILE A 6 -1.48 7.22 12.58
N LEU A 7 -0.64 6.68 13.48
CA LEU A 7 0.52 7.41 14.00
C LEU A 7 1.51 7.79 12.90
N ALA A 8 1.82 6.87 11.98
CA ALA A 8 2.73 7.11 10.87
C ALA A 8 2.24 8.25 9.95
N ARG A 9 0.94 8.29 9.64
CA ARG A 9 0.32 9.36 8.87
C ARG A 9 0.23 10.66 9.65
N ALA A 10 -0.19 10.62 10.92
CA ALA A 10 -0.26 11.81 11.76
C ALA A 10 1.11 12.48 11.95
N ARG A 11 2.20 11.70 11.96
CA ARG A 11 3.56 12.23 12.08
C ARG A 11 3.95 13.14 10.91
N THR A 12 3.40 12.91 9.71
CA THR A 12 3.67 13.78 8.54
C THR A 12 3.02 15.16 8.66
N VAL A 13 2.10 15.39 9.61
CA VAL A 13 1.61 16.75 9.89
C VAL A 13 2.72 17.62 10.50
N ALA A 14 3.55 17.04 11.36
CA ALA A 14 4.69 17.74 11.98
C ALA A 14 5.96 17.71 11.11
N ASP A 15 6.09 16.68 10.27
CA ASP A 15 7.22 16.46 9.36
C ASP A 15 6.72 16.07 7.95
N PRO A 16 6.23 17.05 7.15
CA PRO A 16 5.54 16.79 5.88
C PRO A 16 6.39 16.10 4.81
N THR A 17 7.70 16.30 4.85
CA THR A 17 8.63 15.65 3.92
C THR A 17 9.13 14.30 4.43
N ALA A 18 8.82 13.94 5.68
CA ALA A 18 9.33 12.79 6.42
C ALA A 18 10.86 12.79 6.60
N GLU A 19 11.45 13.98 6.79
CA GLU A 19 12.90 14.15 6.94
C GLU A 19 13.43 13.52 8.23
N TRP A 20 12.63 13.50 9.30
CA TRP A 20 13.08 13.03 10.61
C TRP A 20 13.17 11.51 10.66
N LEU A 21 14.22 11.00 11.30
CA LEU A 21 14.43 9.56 11.48
C LEU A 21 13.26 8.92 12.24
N GLU A 22 12.71 9.62 13.23
CA GLU A 22 11.54 9.20 14.01
C GLU A 22 10.27 9.11 13.17
N THR A 23 10.17 9.91 12.09
CA THR A 23 9.06 9.77 11.14
C THR A 23 9.23 8.46 10.38
N TRP A 24 10.42 8.14 9.89
CA TRP A 24 10.65 6.85 9.25
C TRP A 24 10.39 5.66 10.20
N GLU A 25 10.78 5.76 11.46
CA GLU A 25 10.58 4.73 12.48
C GLU A 25 9.11 4.30 12.65
N VAL A 26 8.18 5.27 12.66
CA VAL A 26 6.75 4.98 12.81
C VAL A 26 6.18 4.31 11.56
N TRP A 27 6.70 4.62 10.37
CA TRP A 27 6.36 3.91 9.12
C TRP A 27 6.88 2.46 9.14
N VAL A 28 8.12 2.24 9.61
CA VAL A 28 8.67 0.89 9.82
C VAL A 28 7.81 0.12 10.81
N THR A 29 7.39 0.75 11.91
CA THR A 29 6.52 0.11 12.91
C THR A 29 5.15 -0.26 12.32
N ALA A 30 4.58 0.58 11.47
CA ALA A 30 3.33 0.28 10.76
C ALA A 30 3.49 -0.90 9.79
N MET A 31 4.54 -0.91 8.98
CA MET A 31 4.90 -2.03 8.09
C MET A 31 5.08 -3.34 8.88
N GLN A 32 5.86 -3.29 9.96
CA GLN A 32 6.14 -4.45 10.81
C GLN A 32 4.85 -5.04 11.37
N SER A 33 3.96 -4.18 11.88
CA SER A 33 2.67 -4.58 12.44
C SER A 33 1.73 -5.19 11.39
N GLY A 34 1.67 -4.61 10.19
CA GLY A 34 0.86 -5.14 9.08
C GLY A 34 1.36 -6.48 8.57
N SER A 35 2.68 -6.62 8.41
CA SER A 35 3.28 -7.88 7.97
C SER A 35 3.12 -8.99 9.00
N ALA A 36 3.30 -8.69 10.30
CA ALA A 36 3.12 -9.66 11.38
C ALA A 36 1.69 -10.20 11.46
N MET A 37 0.70 -9.34 11.20
CA MET A 37 -0.72 -9.70 11.13
C MET A 37 -0.98 -10.77 10.06
N PHE A 38 -0.47 -10.58 8.84
CA PHE A 38 -0.62 -11.58 7.77
C PHE A 38 0.21 -12.84 8.00
N ALA A 39 1.42 -12.71 8.55
CA ALA A 39 2.24 -13.87 8.91
C ALA A 39 1.55 -14.77 9.95
N ALA A 40 0.94 -14.17 10.99
CA ALA A 40 0.20 -14.89 12.01
C ALA A 40 -1.09 -15.54 11.48
N ALA A 41 -1.72 -14.95 10.47
CA ALA A 41 -2.91 -15.51 9.85
C ALA A 41 -2.61 -16.66 8.88
N ALA A 42 -1.49 -16.57 8.15
CA ALA A 42 -1.12 -17.53 7.10
C ALA A 42 -0.27 -18.71 7.60
N THR A 43 0.25 -18.65 8.84
CA THR A 43 1.12 -19.71 9.38
C THR A 43 0.34 -21.01 9.69
N SER A 44 1.02 -22.15 9.52
CA SER A 44 0.56 -23.45 10.03
C SER A 44 1.18 -23.81 11.39
N ALA A 45 2.16 -23.03 11.87
CA ALA A 45 2.75 -23.18 13.19
C ALA A 45 1.83 -22.57 14.26
N ALA A 46 2.10 -22.85 15.54
CA ALA A 46 1.31 -22.28 16.66
C ALA A 46 1.52 -20.76 16.83
N SER A 47 2.65 -20.23 16.36
CA SER A 47 3.00 -18.82 16.41
C SER A 47 4.03 -18.48 15.34
N VAL A 48 4.24 -17.18 15.12
CA VAL A 48 5.33 -16.63 14.31
C VAL A 48 6.17 -15.67 15.14
N GLU A 49 7.48 -15.69 14.95
CA GLU A 49 8.35 -14.63 15.45
C GLU A 49 8.28 -13.45 14.49
N SER A 50 7.99 -12.26 15.02
CA SER A 50 7.90 -11.05 14.22
C SER A 50 8.49 -9.87 14.98
N ARG A 51 9.40 -9.15 14.31
CA ARG A 51 9.89 -7.87 14.83
C ARG A 51 8.79 -6.82 14.73
N ILE A 52 8.47 -6.17 15.85
CA ILE A 52 7.53 -5.06 15.95
C ILE A 52 8.10 -4.02 16.91
N HIS A 53 8.43 -2.84 16.40
CA HIS A 53 8.99 -1.71 17.16
C HIS A 53 10.20 -2.14 18.02
N HIS A 54 11.32 -2.42 17.36
CA HIS A 54 12.61 -2.86 17.95
C HIS A 54 12.64 -4.20 18.69
N GLU A 55 11.48 -4.79 18.98
CA GLU A 55 11.38 -6.02 19.74
C GLU A 55 11.00 -7.21 18.86
N MET A 56 11.64 -8.36 19.09
CA MET A 56 11.15 -9.63 18.59
C MET A 56 9.97 -10.07 19.45
N ARG A 57 8.81 -10.31 18.83
CA ARG A 57 7.60 -10.74 19.51
C ARG A 57 7.09 -12.04 18.93
N THR A 58 6.67 -12.94 19.81
CA THR A 58 5.92 -14.14 19.45
C THR A 58 4.45 -13.78 19.24
N VAL A 59 3.97 -13.86 18.00
CA VAL A 59 2.58 -13.59 17.65
C VAL A 59 1.86 -14.94 17.47
N PRO A 60 0.82 -15.24 18.27
CA PRO A 60 0.06 -16.48 18.12
C PRO A 60 -0.57 -16.59 16.72
N ALA A 61 -0.67 -17.80 16.20
CA ALA A 61 -1.41 -18.06 14.97
C ALA A 61 -2.88 -17.69 15.17
N THR A 62 -3.42 -16.90 14.23
CA THR A 62 -4.80 -16.40 14.32
C THR A 62 -5.74 -17.07 13.34
N GLY A 63 -5.21 -17.63 12.25
CA GLY A 63 -6.00 -18.03 11.09
C GLY A 63 -6.72 -16.82 10.44
N PRO A 64 -7.78 -17.08 9.65
CA PRO A 64 -8.62 -16.04 9.09
C PRO A 64 -9.24 -15.16 10.19
N GLN A 65 -9.18 -13.85 10.01
CA GLN A 65 -9.75 -12.86 10.93
C GLN A 65 -10.35 -11.69 10.13
N PRO A 66 -11.29 -10.92 10.70
CA PRO A 66 -11.92 -9.80 9.99
C PRO A 66 -10.96 -8.72 9.48
N TRP A 67 -9.81 -8.56 10.13
CA TRP A 67 -8.76 -7.60 9.75
C TRP A 67 -7.69 -8.18 8.80
N VAL A 68 -7.78 -9.47 8.46
CA VAL A 68 -6.90 -10.14 7.49
C VAL A 68 -7.61 -10.15 6.13
N ASP A 69 -7.93 -8.95 5.66
CA ASP A 69 -8.75 -8.73 4.47
C ASP A 69 -7.93 -8.17 3.28
N ALA A 70 -8.58 -8.04 2.13
CA ALA A 70 -7.95 -7.61 0.89
C ALA A 70 -7.42 -6.15 0.96
N GLY A 71 -8.16 -5.23 1.56
CA GLY A 71 -7.75 -3.82 1.67
C GLY A 71 -6.55 -3.65 2.61
N ASN A 72 -6.56 -4.37 3.72
CA ASN A 72 -5.46 -4.42 4.67
C ASN A 72 -4.23 -5.11 4.08
N TRP A 73 -4.39 -6.10 3.20
CA TRP A 73 -3.26 -6.71 2.48
C TRP A 73 -2.59 -5.70 1.55
N VAL A 74 -3.39 -4.98 0.75
CA VAL A 74 -2.89 -3.93 -0.16
C VAL A 74 -2.13 -2.85 0.64
N THR A 75 -2.70 -2.43 1.77
CA THR A 75 -2.04 -1.47 2.67
C THR A 75 -0.72 -2.00 3.23
N ALA A 76 -0.69 -3.24 3.74
CA ALA A 76 0.53 -3.86 4.27
C ALA A 76 1.62 -3.99 3.18
N PHE A 77 1.22 -4.36 1.96
CA PHE A 77 2.10 -4.41 0.80
C PHE A 77 2.70 -3.04 0.49
N TRP A 78 1.89 -1.98 0.42
CA TRP A 78 2.38 -0.60 0.22
C TRP A 78 3.37 -0.15 1.29
N LEU A 79 3.11 -0.45 2.56
CA LEU A 79 4.03 -0.11 3.63
C LEU A 79 5.38 -0.82 3.48
N ALA A 80 5.37 -2.09 3.05
CA ALA A 80 6.60 -2.84 2.79
C ALA A 80 7.36 -2.30 1.57
N VAL A 81 6.66 -1.85 0.52
CA VAL A 81 7.28 -1.15 -0.63
C VAL A 81 7.94 0.15 -0.17
N ILE A 82 7.20 1.01 0.56
CA ILE A 82 7.69 2.30 1.05
C ILE A 82 8.91 2.12 1.96
N CYS A 83 8.94 1.09 2.79
CA CYS A 83 10.08 0.81 3.67
C CYS A 83 11.20 -0.02 3.01
N ARG A 84 11.05 -0.43 1.74
CA ARG A 84 12.00 -1.25 0.97
C ARG A 84 12.30 -2.62 1.60
N ASP A 85 11.36 -3.18 2.36
CA ASP A 85 11.56 -4.48 2.99
C ASP A 85 11.18 -5.63 2.05
N LYS A 86 12.18 -6.14 1.34
CA LYS A 86 12.01 -7.25 0.39
C LYS A 86 11.53 -8.54 1.04
N LYS A 87 12.00 -8.87 2.26
CA LYS A 87 11.61 -10.12 2.93
C LYS A 87 10.13 -10.11 3.31
N ARG A 88 9.63 -8.96 3.75
CA ARG A 88 8.20 -8.78 4.06
C ARG A 88 7.35 -8.76 2.81
N LEU A 89 7.82 -8.15 1.72
CA LEU A 89 7.16 -8.25 0.41
C LEU A 89 7.06 -9.70 -0.07
N ASP A 90 8.16 -10.47 0.00
CA ASP A 90 8.17 -11.89 -0.33
C ASP A 90 7.11 -12.66 0.48
N ALA A 91 7.09 -12.45 1.80
CA ALA A 91 6.12 -13.10 2.69
C ALA A 91 4.66 -12.71 2.40
N LEU A 92 4.39 -11.42 2.19
CA LEU A 92 3.06 -10.92 1.83
C LEU A 92 2.58 -11.51 0.50
N CYS A 93 3.48 -11.68 -0.48
CA CYS A 93 3.14 -12.30 -1.76
C CYS A 93 2.89 -13.81 -1.70
N GLN A 94 3.18 -14.47 -0.57
CA GLN A 94 2.78 -15.87 -0.33
C GLN A 94 1.40 -15.99 0.34
N VAL A 95 0.78 -14.90 0.77
CA VAL A 95 -0.56 -14.93 1.38
C VAL A 95 -1.59 -15.34 0.30
N PRO A 96 -2.32 -16.44 0.48
CA PRO A 96 -3.26 -16.91 -0.53
C PRO A 96 -4.51 -16.03 -0.56
N ILE A 97 -5.03 -15.76 -1.76
CA ILE A 97 -6.28 -15.00 -1.96
C ILE A 97 -7.46 -15.64 -1.20
N SER A 98 -7.50 -16.97 -1.08
CA SER A 98 -8.54 -17.68 -0.32
C SER A 98 -8.59 -17.24 1.15
N LEU A 99 -7.43 -17.02 1.79
CA LEU A 99 -7.37 -16.55 3.17
C LEU A 99 -7.98 -15.14 3.31
N LEU A 100 -7.73 -14.26 2.34
CA LEU A 100 -8.30 -12.91 2.35
C LEU A 100 -9.82 -12.93 2.19
N ARG A 101 -10.34 -13.85 1.37
CA ARG A 101 -11.78 -14.06 1.17
C ARG A 101 -12.46 -14.65 2.41
N GLU A 102 -11.73 -15.39 3.23
CA GLU A 102 -12.22 -15.97 4.49
C GLU A 102 -12.32 -14.94 5.64
N SER A 103 -11.88 -13.68 5.44
CA SER A 103 -12.00 -12.61 6.44
C SER A 103 -13.45 -12.26 6.80
N GLY A 104 -14.40 -12.54 5.91
CA GLY A 104 -15.81 -12.12 6.04
C GLY A 104 -16.07 -10.70 5.52
N SER A 105 -15.04 -9.96 5.12
CA SER A 105 -15.16 -8.66 4.46
C SER A 105 -15.50 -8.82 2.99
N VAL A 106 -16.41 -7.98 2.48
CA VAL A 106 -16.89 -8.04 1.08
C VAL A 106 -16.19 -6.96 0.27
N TYR A 107 -15.54 -7.36 -0.83
CA TYR A 107 -14.85 -6.48 -1.77
C TYR A 107 -15.28 -6.78 -3.19
N ASP A 108 -15.17 -5.77 -4.07
CA ASP A 108 -15.32 -5.99 -5.50
C ASP A 108 -14.21 -6.94 -6.00
N GLU A 109 -14.54 -7.78 -6.97
CA GLU A 109 -13.63 -8.82 -7.48
C GLU A 109 -12.31 -8.26 -8.03
N TYR A 110 -12.34 -7.03 -8.55
CA TYR A 110 -11.15 -6.36 -9.07
C TYR A 110 -10.05 -6.20 -8.00
N VAL A 111 -10.41 -6.09 -6.72
CA VAL A 111 -9.44 -5.93 -5.63
C VAL A 111 -8.57 -7.18 -5.53
N TYR A 112 -9.15 -8.37 -5.73
CA TYR A 112 -8.37 -9.61 -5.73
C TYR A 112 -7.50 -9.73 -6.98
N SER A 113 -8.02 -9.39 -8.16
CA SER A 113 -7.20 -9.31 -9.38
C SER A 113 -6.04 -8.31 -9.24
N TRP A 114 -6.27 -7.22 -8.51
CA TRP A 114 -5.25 -6.22 -8.22
C TRP A 114 -4.17 -6.78 -7.29
N ILE A 115 -4.55 -7.46 -6.22
CA ILE A 115 -3.61 -8.17 -5.33
C ILE A 115 -2.78 -9.18 -6.14
N GLU A 116 -3.43 -10.01 -6.95
CA GLU A 116 -2.72 -11.00 -7.77
C GLU A 116 -1.77 -10.34 -8.78
N THR A 117 -2.12 -9.16 -9.31
CA THR A 117 -1.22 -8.37 -10.17
C THR A 117 0.05 -7.98 -9.43
N LEU A 118 -0.08 -7.46 -8.21
CA LEU A 118 1.05 -7.06 -7.36
C LEU A 118 1.91 -8.26 -6.95
N GLN A 119 1.28 -9.37 -6.56
CA GLN A 119 1.98 -10.62 -6.26
C GLN A 119 2.75 -11.14 -7.48
N SER A 120 2.13 -11.10 -8.66
CA SER A 120 2.74 -11.60 -9.89
C SER A 120 3.90 -10.74 -10.33
N TYR A 121 3.77 -9.42 -10.22
CA TYR A 121 4.86 -8.49 -10.49
C TYR A 121 6.05 -8.71 -9.56
N TRP A 122 5.81 -8.73 -8.24
CA TRP A 122 6.86 -8.89 -7.26
C TRP A 122 7.60 -10.23 -7.39
N LEU A 123 6.85 -11.31 -7.61
CA LEU A 123 7.41 -12.65 -7.76
C LEU A 123 7.94 -12.95 -9.18
N GLY A 124 7.92 -11.96 -10.09
CA GLY A 124 8.44 -12.11 -11.45
C GLY A 124 7.70 -13.13 -12.32
N ARG A 125 6.38 -13.27 -12.11
CA ARG A 125 5.52 -14.18 -12.89
C ARG A 125 5.18 -13.57 -14.26
N GLY A 126 4.94 -14.41 -15.26
CA GLY A 126 4.69 -13.97 -16.65
C GLY A 126 3.28 -13.45 -16.95
N ASP A 127 2.39 -13.43 -15.97
CA ASP A 127 0.95 -13.15 -16.11
C ASP A 127 0.52 -11.75 -15.62
N VAL A 128 1.47 -10.88 -15.25
CA VAL A 128 1.21 -9.52 -14.74
C VAL A 128 0.28 -8.73 -15.66
N GLY A 129 0.56 -8.71 -16.96
CA GLY A 129 -0.23 -7.94 -17.92
C GLY A 129 -1.70 -8.39 -18.01
N GLN A 130 -1.94 -9.70 -17.96
CA GLN A 130 -3.31 -10.24 -17.97
C GLN A 130 -4.06 -9.82 -16.70
N LYS A 131 -3.45 -10.01 -15.53
CA LYS A 131 -4.06 -9.70 -14.23
C LYS A 131 -4.32 -8.21 -14.06
N LEU A 132 -3.41 -7.38 -14.55
CA LEU A 132 -3.59 -5.93 -14.54
C LEU A 132 -4.78 -5.51 -15.41
N VAL A 133 -4.95 -6.11 -16.58
CA VAL A 133 -6.12 -5.85 -17.43
C VAL A 133 -7.42 -6.29 -16.75
N GLU A 134 -7.43 -7.43 -16.06
CA GLU A 134 -8.58 -7.90 -15.28
C GLU A 134 -8.93 -6.91 -14.15
N ALA A 135 -7.93 -6.49 -13.37
CA ALA A 135 -8.11 -5.49 -12.32
C ALA A 135 -8.62 -4.15 -12.88
N ALA A 136 -8.03 -3.65 -13.97
CA ALA A 136 -8.42 -2.40 -14.58
C ALA A 136 -9.85 -2.44 -15.14
N ARG A 137 -10.26 -3.55 -15.77
CA ARG A 137 -11.64 -3.73 -16.26
C ARG A 137 -12.64 -3.79 -15.12
N GLY A 138 -12.32 -4.49 -14.03
CA GLY A 138 -13.19 -4.60 -12.87
C GLY A 138 -13.29 -3.29 -12.07
N ALA A 139 -12.30 -2.40 -12.17
CA ALA A 139 -12.30 -1.06 -11.59
C ALA A 139 -12.90 0.01 -12.53
N ALA A 140 -13.36 -0.35 -13.73
CA ALA A 140 -13.95 0.58 -14.67
C ALA A 140 -15.26 1.20 -14.13
N PRO A 141 -15.64 2.42 -14.55
CA PRO A 141 -16.88 3.05 -14.12
C PRO A 141 -18.10 2.13 -14.34
N GLY A 142 -18.84 1.85 -13.25
CA GLY A 142 -20.03 1.00 -13.27
C GLY A 142 -19.77 -0.52 -13.23
N ALA A 143 -18.51 -0.97 -13.23
CA ALA A 143 -18.16 -2.38 -13.07
C ALA A 143 -18.09 -2.81 -11.60
N ALA A 144 -17.53 -1.93 -10.74
CA ALA A 144 -17.53 -2.12 -9.29
C ALA A 144 -18.91 -1.75 -8.70
N SER A 145 -19.35 -2.56 -7.75
CA SER A 145 -20.67 -2.48 -7.11
C SER A 145 -20.59 -2.15 -5.62
N ILE A 146 -19.46 -2.44 -4.97
CA ILE A 146 -19.28 -2.25 -3.52
C ILE A 146 -18.60 -0.90 -3.25
N ALA A 147 -17.48 -0.62 -3.92
CA ALA A 147 -16.84 0.69 -3.82
C ALA A 147 -17.70 1.76 -4.50
N GLY A 148 -18.01 2.83 -3.76
CA GLY A 148 -18.73 3.97 -4.32
C GLY A 148 -17.96 4.62 -5.47
N PRO A 149 -18.63 5.19 -6.50
CA PRO A 149 -17.96 5.74 -7.69
C PRO A 149 -16.89 6.78 -7.38
N GLU A 150 -17.13 7.64 -6.39
CA GLU A 150 -16.18 8.67 -5.96
C GLU A 150 -14.90 8.05 -5.36
N LEU A 151 -15.05 7.13 -4.40
CA LEU A 151 -13.92 6.42 -3.78
C LEU A 151 -13.12 5.64 -4.82
N LEU A 152 -13.81 4.93 -5.71
CA LEU A 152 -13.18 4.16 -6.77
C LEU A 152 -12.33 5.05 -7.68
N SER A 153 -12.93 6.11 -8.23
CA SER A 153 -12.26 7.00 -9.19
C SER A 153 -11.12 7.81 -8.57
N LYS A 154 -11.28 8.29 -7.34
CA LYS A 154 -10.31 9.22 -6.73
C LYS A 154 -9.23 8.55 -5.89
N ILE A 155 -9.49 7.35 -5.34
CA ILE A 155 -8.58 6.70 -4.38
C ILE A 155 -8.11 5.31 -4.85
N LEU A 156 -9.01 4.47 -5.37
CA LEU A 156 -8.69 3.06 -5.65
C LEU A 156 -8.17 2.82 -7.07
N TRP A 157 -8.66 3.58 -8.05
CA TRP A 157 -8.20 3.55 -9.45
C TRP A 157 -6.78 4.10 -9.65
N PRO A 158 -6.38 5.24 -9.05
CA PRO A 158 -5.10 5.88 -9.39
C PRO A 158 -3.86 4.99 -9.20
N PRO A 159 -3.73 4.18 -8.13
CA PRO A 159 -2.62 3.23 -8.01
C PRO A 159 -2.56 2.20 -9.15
N ILE A 160 -3.70 1.77 -9.69
CA ILE A 160 -3.79 0.81 -10.80
C ILE A 160 -3.29 1.48 -12.09
N ASP A 161 -3.75 2.71 -12.38
CA ASP A 161 -3.30 3.46 -13.56
C ASP A 161 -1.80 3.79 -13.48
N LEU A 162 -1.31 4.29 -12.33
CA LEU A 162 0.10 4.55 -12.09
C LEU A 162 0.95 3.30 -12.33
N PHE A 163 0.52 2.17 -11.79
CA PHE A 163 1.22 0.91 -11.96
C PHE A 163 1.24 0.46 -13.43
N HIS A 164 0.14 0.65 -14.16
CA HIS A 164 0.09 0.42 -15.60
C HIS A 164 1.09 1.28 -16.37
N ARG A 165 1.20 2.58 -16.09
CA ARG A 165 2.22 3.46 -16.71
C ARG A 165 3.63 2.99 -16.39
N PHE A 166 3.86 2.61 -15.14
CA PHE A 166 5.15 2.12 -14.68
C PHE A 166 5.57 0.83 -15.41
N VAL A 167 4.72 -0.21 -15.45
CA VAL A 167 5.08 -1.49 -16.09
C VAL A 167 5.16 -1.39 -17.62
N THR A 168 4.53 -0.38 -18.23
CA THR A 168 4.63 -0.13 -19.68
C THR A 168 5.78 0.80 -20.06
N GLY A 169 6.49 1.38 -19.09
CA GLY A 169 7.62 2.28 -19.33
C GLY A 169 7.22 3.70 -19.75
N ASP A 170 5.96 4.10 -19.57
CA ASP A 170 5.41 5.38 -20.05
C ASP A 170 5.72 6.54 -19.07
N GLN A 171 6.95 7.08 -19.16
CA GLN A 171 7.50 8.05 -18.19
C GLN A 171 6.75 9.37 -18.09
N GLU A 172 6.40 9.93 -19.24
CA GLU A 172 5.67 11.19 -19.30
C GLU A 172 4.28 11.02 -18.69
N ARG A 173 3.52 10.00 -19.13
CA ARG A 173 2.18 9.77 -18.60
C ARG A 173 2.16 9.31 -17.16
N PHE A 174 3.21 8.66 -16.66
CA PHE A 174 3.29 8.34 -15.24
C PHE A 174 3.28 9.60 -14.38
N ASN A 175 4.05 10.63 -14.76
CA ASN A 175 4.11 11.87 -14.00
C ASN A 175 2.79 12.64 -14.11
N ASP A 176 2.16 12.68 -15.29
CA ASP A 176 0.81 13.25 -15.47
C ASP A 176 -0.22 12.53 -14.59
N SER A 177 -0.25 11.20 -14.64
CA SER A 177 -1.13 10.36 -13.81
C SER A 177 -0.85 10.55 -12.32
N LEU A 178 0.39 10.83 -11.92
CA LEU A 178 0.75 11.07 -10.52
C LEU A 178 0.23 12.43 -10.04
N VAL A 179 0.31 13.46 -10.89
CA VAL A 179 -0.32 14.77 -10.60
C VAL A 179 -1.83 14.61 -10.43
N ASP A 180 -2.49 13.87 -11.34
CA ASP A 180 -3.93 13.61 -11.25
C ASP A 180 -4.29 12.82 -9.98
N ALA A 181 -3.55 11.77 -9.67
CA ALA A 181 -3.76 10.95 -8.48
C ALA A 181 -3.70 11.79 -7.19
N LEU A 182 -2.71 12.68 -7.08
CA LEU A 182 -2.54 13.55 -5.90
C LEU A 182 -3.61 14.65 -5.85
N THR A 183 -4.04 15.15 -7.00
CA THR A 183 -5.14 16.13 -7.11
C THR A 183 -6.45 15.50 -6.64
N TRP A 184 -6.78 14.30 -7.13
CA TRP A 184 -8.00 13.60 -6.73
C TRP A 184 -7.97 13.13 -5.27
N HIS A 185 -6.80 12.70 -4.78
CA HIS A 185 -6.61 12.40 -3.35
C HIS A 185 -6.93 13.62 -2.50
N LYS A 186 -6.38 14.79 -2.82
CA LYS A 186 -6.72 16.05 -2.14
C LYS A 186 -8.21 16.33 -2.19
N GLU A 187 -8.80 16.32 -3.39
CA GLU A 187 -10.23 16.61 -3.56
C GLU A 187 -11.13 15.68 -2.74
N PHE A 188 -10.83 14.38 -2.68
CA PHE A 188 -11.60 13.41 -1.91
C PHE A 188 -11.53 13.69 -0.42
N TRP A 189 -10.31 13.86 0.11
CA TRP A 189 -10.07 14.00 1.55
C TRP A 189 -10.39 15.39 2.08
N THR A 190 -10.43 16.43 1.24
CA THR A 190 -10.85 17.78 1.65
C THR A 190 -12.28 18.14 1.23
N ALA A 191 -13.08 17.16 0.81
CA ALA A 191 -14.46 17.38 0.37
C ALA A 191 -15.36 17.92 1.49
N ASP A 192 -15.08 17.54 2.74
CA ASP A 192 -15.80 17.97 3.93
C ASP A 192 -14.88 17.98 5.16
N ALA A 193 -15.38 18.54 6.27
CA ALA A 193 -14.60 18.72 7.49
C ALA A 193 -14.28 17.41 8.23
N GLU A 194 -15.08 16.36 8.04
CA GLU A 194 -14.86 15.05 8.66
C GLU A 194 -13.70 14.35 7.95
N ARG A 195 -13.76 14.24 6.62
CA ARG A 195 -12.69 13.68 5.80
C ARG A 195 -11.38 14.45 5.93
N ALA A 196 -11.44 15.79 6.08
CA ALA A 196 -10.24 16.62 6.20
C ALA A 196 -9.45 16.35 7.49
N GLN A 197 -10.09 15.76 8.51
CA GLN A 197 -9.45 15.37 9.77
C GLN A 197 -9.02 13.90 9.78
N ASP A 198 -9.39 13.12 8.77
CA ASP A 198 -9.02 11.73 8.67
C ASP A 198 -7.54 11.58 8.29
N SER A 199 -6.81 10.83 9.12
CA SER A 199 -5.40 10.56 8.91
C SER A 199 -5.13 9.84 7.58
N ASP A 200 -6.09 9.09 7.05
CA ASP A 200 -6.00 8.41 5.75
C ASP A 200 -5.73 9.39 4.60
N GLY A 201 -6.16 10.65 4.75
CA GLY A 201 -5.94 11.71 3.79
C GLY A 201 -4.56 12.36 3.84
N PHE A 202 -3.76 12.17 4.89
CA PHE A 202 -2.50 12.91 5.06
C PHE A 202 -1.39 12.45 4.11
N VAL A 203 -1.43 11.18 3.67
CA VAL A 203 -0.47 10.63 2.71
C VAL A 203 -1.19 9.76 1.70
N ALA A 204 -0.93 9.97 0.42
CA ALA A 204 -1.43 9.15 -0.67
C ALA A 204 -0.64 7.82 -0.73
N VAL A 205 -0.89 6.91 0.21
CA VAL A 205 -0.09 5.68 0.42
C VAL A 205 0.07 4.83 -0.84
N GLY A 206 -1.02 4.63 -1.61
CA GLY A 206 -0.99 3.88 -2.86
C GLY A 206 -0.11 4.56 -3.92
N PRO A 207 -0.41 5.82 -4.31
CA PRO A 207 0.46 6.58 -5.23
C PRO A 207 1.91 6.68 -4.78
N LEU A 208 2.16 6.89 -3.48
CA LEU A 208 3.51 6.91 -2.90
C LEU A 208 4.24 5.58 -3.12
N ALA A 209 3.60 4.44 -2.83
CA ALA A 209 4.23 3.14 -3.02
C ALA A 209 4.57 2.86 -4.49
N VAL A 210 3.70 3.23 -5.44
CA VAL A 210 4.01 3.07 -6.87
C VAL A 210 5.11 4.04 -7.31
N ALA A 211 5.15 5.27 -6.80
CA ALA A 211 6.25 6.21 -7.01
C ALA A 211 7.58 5.68 -6.45
N CYS A 212 7.56 4.96 -5.32
CA CYS A 212 8.73 4.25 -4.80
C CYS A 212 9.23 3.18 -5.77
N PHE A 213 8.35 2.37 -6.36
CA PHE A 213 8.75 1.41 -7.40
C PHE A 213 9.39 2.09 -8.60
N ALA A 214 8.77 3.16 -9.10
CA ALA A 214 9.27 3.94 -10.21
C ALA A 214 10.67 4.50 -9.89
N HIS A 215 10.82 5.21 -8.77
CA HIS A 215 12.09 5.77 -8.31
C HIS A 215 13.18 4.70 -8.19
N ASP A 216 12.89 3.58 -7.53
CA ASP A 216 13.86 2.52 -7.28
C ASP A 216 14.25 1.75 -8.56
N ALA A 217 13.42 1.84 -9.62
CA ALA A 217 13.71 1.34 -10.96
C ALA A 217 14.44 2.37 -11.86
N GLY A 218 14.80 3.55 -11.35
CA GLY A 218 15.46 4.62 -12.10
C GLY A 218 14.51 5.42 -13.00
N PHE A 219 13.20 5.29 -12.78
CA PHE A 219 12.17 6.03 -13.49
C PHE A 219 12.03 7.43 -12.87
N PRO A 220 12.11 8.52 -13.63
CA PRO A 220 12.07 9.87 -13.07
C PRO A 220 10.70 10.16 -12.45
N VAL A 221 10.70 10.52 -11.16
CA VAL A 221 9.53 11.04 -10.46
C VAL A 221 9.79 12.50 -10.16
N GLU A 222 9.12 13.38 -10.92
CA GLU A 222 9.37 14.83 -10.91
C GLU A 222 8.37 15.59 -10.02
N VAL A 223 7.29 14.92 -9.62
CA VAL A 223 6.20 15.50 -8.85
C VAL A 223 6.61 15.66 -7.39
N GLU A 224 6.45 16.87 -6.85
CA GLU A 224 6.55 17.17 -5.42
C GLU A 224 5.16 17.50 -4.85
N SER A 225 4.82 16.95 -3.69
CA SER A 225 3.53 17.16 -3.04
C SER A 225 3.61 16.87 -1.54
N GLU A 226 2.80 17.56 -0.75
CA GLU A 226 2.65 17.30 0.70
C GLU A 226 2.05 15.91 0.98
N TYR A 227 1.28 15.35 0.04
CA TYR A 227 0.75 13.98 0.13
C TYR A 227 1.75 12.90 -0.32
N LEU A 228 2.94 13.30 -0.76
CA LEU A 228 4.01 12.45 -1.28
C LEU A 228 5.33 12.74 -0.54
N PRO A 229 5.47 12.37 0.75
CA PRO A 229 6.63 12.74 1.55
C PRO A 229 7.95 12.30 0.91
N LYS A 230 8.79 13.29 0.58
CA LYS A 230 9.98 13.15 -0.25
C LYS A 230 10.98 12.13 0.27
N HIS A 231 11.18 12.05 1.58
CA HIS A 231 12.15 11.15 2.19
C HIS A 231 11.63 9.71 2.27
N LEU A 232 10.30 9.52 2.38
CA LEU A 232 9.67 8.20 2.17
C LEU A 232 9.82 7.76 0.72
N LEU A 233 9.55 8.64 -0.25
CA LEU A 233 9.69 8.34 -1.67
C LEU A 233 11.13 7.93 -2.02
N ARG A 234 12.12 8.66 -1.52
CA ARG A 234 13.55 8.40 -1.82
C ARG A 234 14.16 7.25 -1.03
N GLY A 235 13.48 6.76 0.00
CA GLY A 235 14.03 5.76 0.90
C GLY A 235 15.21 6.28 1.73
N SER A 236 15.17 7.55 2.17
CA SER A 236 16.35 8.23 2.76
C SER A 236 16.93 7.54 3.99
N TRP A 237 16.09 6.80 4.73
CA TRP A 237 16.46 6.08 5.95
C TRP A 237 16.26 4.56 5.80
N ALA A 238 16.19 4.06 4.56
CA ALA A 238 16.04 2.62 4.31
C ALA A 238 17.26 1.86 4.84
N GLY A 239 17.02 0.90 5.74
CA GLY A 239 18.07 0.10 6.39
C GLY A 239 18.54 0.62 7.76
N GLU A 240 18.09 1.80 8.21
CA GLU A 240 18.46 2.34 9.52
C GLU A 240 17.84 1.57 10.70
N PHE A 241 16.71 0.91 10.44
CA PHE A 241 16.01 0.09 11.43
C PHE A 241 16.12 -1.39 11.07
N ALA A 242 16.31 -2.23 12.09
CA ALA A 242 16.22 -3.67 11.90
C ALA A 242 14.80 -4.04 11.46
N THR A 243 14.68 -4.77 10.35
CA THR A 243 13.40 -5.21 9.80
C THR A 243 13.23 -6.72 9.76
#